data_AF-A0A8J7UXF1-F1
#
_entry.id   AF-A0A8J7UXF1-F1
#
_cell.length_a   1.000
_cell.length_b   1.000
_cell.length_c   1.000
_cell.angle_alpha   90.00
_cell.angle_beta   90.00
_cell.angle_gamma   90.00
#
_symmetry.space_group_name_H-M   'P 1'
#
loop_
_entity.id
_entity.type
_entity.pdbx_description
1 polymer ?
#
loop_
_entity_poly.entity_id
_entity_poly.type
_entity_poly.pdbx_seq_one_letter_code
_entity_poly.pdbx_strand_id
1 'polypeptide(L)'
;MEIQKIYHELGISPAVLEYCRAAEEDLKPRFEEIDAVAEYNQAKVVAAMQKNRVSAECFAATTGYGYNDLGRGVLEKVYADTFHTQAALVRPQITCGTHALALALAANLRPGDELYSPVGRPY
;
A
#
# COMPACT_ATOMS: atom_id res chain seq x y z
N MET A 1 -32.09 -18.48 9.79
CA MET A 1 -32.48 -17.10 9.41
C MET A 1 -32.06 -16.95 7.96
N GLU A 2 -33.00 -16.84 7.04
CA GLU A 2 -32.72 -16.87 5.60
C GLU A 2 -32.06 -15.54 5.20
N ILE A 3 -30.81 -15.58 4.74
CA ILE A 3 -30.02 -14.38 4.37
C ILE A 3 -30.78 -13.46 3.40
N GLN A 4 -31.62 -14.03 2.54
CA GLN A 4 -32.49 -13.28 1.64
C GLN A 4 -33.47 -12.36 2.37
N LYS A 5 -34.00 -12.78 3.53
CA LYS A 5 -34.90 -11.96 4.35
C LYS A 5 -34.18 -10.75 4.93
N ILE A 6 -32.93 -10.94 5.37
CA ILE A 6 -32.07 -9.84 5.85
C ILE A 6 -31.81 -8.83 4.73
N TYR A 7 -31.42 -9.31 3.54
CA TYR A 7 -31.17 -8.43 2.40
C TYR A 7 -32.43 -7.70 1.92
N HIS A 8 -33.58 -8.36 1.99
CA HIS A 8 -34.86 -7.73 1.70
C HIS A 8 -35.21 -6.63 2.71
N GLU A 9 -35.00 -6.87 4.01
CA GLU A 9 -35.15 -5.87 5.07
C GLU A 9 -34.18 -4.68 4.91
N LEU A 10 -33.02 -4.89 4.29
CA LEU A 10 -32.07 -3.84 3.89
C LEU A 10 -32.45 -3.13 2.58
N GLY A 11 -33.59 -3.47 1.97
CA GLY A 11 -34.07 -2.85 0.73
C GLY A 11 -33.45 -3.41 -0.55
N ILE A 12 -32.73 -4.53 -0.49
CA ILE A 12 -32.15 -5.19 -1.66
C ILE A 12 -33.19 -6.13 -2.26
N SER A 13 -33.60 -5.85 -3.49
CA SER A 13 -34.57 -6.69 -4.20
C SER A 13 -33.99 -8.05 -4.59
N PRO A 14 -34.81 -9.10 -4.72
CA PRO A 14 -34.36 -10.41 -5.20
C PRO A 14 -33.64 -10.35 -6.56
N ALA A 15 -34.12 -9.50 -7.48
CA ALA A 15 -33.52 -9.34 -8.81
C ALA A 15 -32.08 -8.77 -8.74
N VAL A 16 -31.83 -7.81 -7.84
CA VAL A 16 -30.49 -7.26 -7.60
C VAL A 16 -29.57 -8.34 -7.00
N LEU A 17 -30.08 -9.14 -6.06
CA LEU A 17 -29.31 -10.22 -5.45
C LEU A 17 -28.90 -11.28 -6.48
N GLU A 18 -29.80 -11.67 -7.36
CA GLU A 18 -29.53 -12.64 -8.43
C GLU A 18 -28.52 -12.11 -9.45
N TYR A 19 -28.66 -10.83 -9.84
CA TYR A 19 -27.70 -10.14 -10.69
C TYR A 19 -26.29 -10.13 -10.08
N CYS A 20 -26.15 -9.75 -8.80
CA CYS A 20 -24.85 -9.75 -8.12
C CYS A 20 -24.22 -11.14 -8.07
N ARG A 21 -25.01 -12.19 -7.81
CA ARG A 21 -24.50 -13.57 -7.78
C ARG A 21 -23.94 -14.02 -9.13
N ALA A 22 -24.63 -13.69 -10.22
CA ALA A 22 -24.14 -13.99 -11.56
C ALA A 22 -22.83 -13.24 -11.85
N ALA A 23 -22.78 -11.94 -11.51
CA ALA A 23 -21.56 -11.14 -11.67
C ALA A 23 -20.39 -11.64 -10.81
N GLU A 24 -20.65 -12.06 -9.57
CA GLU A 24 -19.65 -12.67 -8.68
C GLU A 24 -19.10 -13.99 -9.26
N GLU A 25 -19.97 -14.83 -9.83
CA GLU A 25 -19.56 -16.08 -10.49
C GLU A 25 -18.61 -15.81 -11.67
N ASP A 26 -18.97 -14.85 -12.53
CA ASP A 26 -18.16 -14.45 -13.69
C ASP A 26 -16.80 -13.85 -13.29
N LEU A 27 -16.70 -13.26 -12.10
CA LEU A 27 -15.49 -12.64 -11.57
C LEU A 27 -14.57 -13.60 -10.80
N LYS A 28 -15.00 -14.83 -10.49
CA LYS A 28 -14.17 -15.80 -9.74
C LYS A 28 -12.76 -15.98 -10.31
N PRO A 29 -12.56 -16.15 -11.64
CA PRO A 29 -11.21 -16.29 -12.19
C PRO A 29 -10.33 -15.06 -11.93
N ARG A 30 -10.92 -13.85 -11.91
CA ARG A 30 -10.20 -12.62 -11.57
C ARG A 30 -9.81 -12.55 -10.10
N PHE A 31 -10.67 -13.01 -9.21
CA PHE A 31 -10.34 -13.08 -7.78
C PHE A 31 -9.23 -14.09 -7.50
N GLU A 32 -9.24 -15.24 -8.18
CA GLU A 32 -8.15 -16.22 -8.09
C GLU A 32 -6.80 -15.62 -8.54
N GLU A 33 -6.77 -14.84 -9.63
CA GLU A 33 -5.58 -14.11 -10.08
C GLU A 33 -5.10 -13.09 -9.02
N ILE A 34 -6.02 -12.33 -8.43
CA ILE A 34 -5.71 -11.35 -7.38
C ILE A 34 -5.15 -12.03 -6.15
N ASP A 35 -5.73 -13.16 -5.72
CA ASP A 35 -5.32 -13.91 -4.54
C ASP A 35 -3.90 -14.47 -4.71
N ALA A 36 -3.56 -15.00 -5.89
CA ALA A 36 -2.21 -15.47 -6.19
C ALA A 36 -1.17 -14.33 -6.12
N VAL A 37 -1.52 -13.14 -6.63
CA VAL A 37 -0.66 -11.95 -6.55
C VAL A 37 -0.55 -11.44 -5.10
N ALA A 38 -1.64 -11.49 -4.34
CA ALA A 38 -1.65 -11.11 -2.93
C ALA A 38 -0.76 -12.05 -2.09
N GLU A 39 -0.84 -13.37 -2.31
CA GLU A 39 0.00 -14.36 -1.64
C GLU A 39 1.49 -14.12 -1.91
N TYR A 40 1.85 -13.91 -3.18
CA TYR A 40 3.23 -13.58 -3.56
C TYR A 40 3.73 -12.32 -2.86
N ASN A 41 2.93 -11.24 -2.88
CA ASN A 41 3.32 -9.98 -2.26
C ASN A 41 3.37 -10.07 -0.73
N GLN A 42 2.50 -10.87 -0.12
CA GLN A 42 2.53 -11.14 1.32
C GLN A 42 3.84 -11.83 1.70
N ALA A 43 4.23 -12.89 0.97
CA ALA A 43 5.50 -13.57 1.19
C ALA A 43 6.71 -12.64 0.99
N LYS A 44 6.68 -11.78 -0.03
CA LYS A 44 7.71 -10.76 -0.30
C LYS A 44 7.90 -9.80 0.89
N VAL A 45 6.79 -9.27 1.44
CA VAL A 45 6.84 -8.35 2.59
C VAL A 45 7.35 -9.07 3.84
N VAL A 46 6.86 -10.28 4.13
CA VAL A 46 7.32 -11.08 5.27
C VAL A 46 8.81 -11.39 5.15
N ALA A 47 9.30 -11.76 3.98
CA ALA A 47 10.71 -12.00 3.74
C ALA A 47 11.57 -10.74 3.97
N ALA A 48 11.12 -9.56 3.53
CA ALA A 48 11.81 -8.30 3.79
C ALA A 48 11.85 -7.96 5.30
N MET A 49 10.76 -8.21 6.04
CA MET A 49 10.73 -8.04 7.50
C MET A 49 11.71 -9.01 8.21
N GLN A 50 11.72 -10.28 7.81
CA GLN A 50 12.63 -11.29 8.36
C GLN A 50 14.10 -10.95 8.09
N LYS A 51 14.43 -10.57 6.85
CA LYS A 51 15.79 -10.15 6.44
C LYS A 51 16.29 -8.99 7.29
N ASN A 52 15.43 -8.01 7.58
CA ASN A 52 15.77 -6.84 8.38
C ASN A 52 15.63 -7.04 9.89
N ARG A 53 15.28 -8.26 10.33
CA ARG A 53 15.13 -8.65 11.74
C ARG A 53 14.18 -7.71 12.49
N VAL A 54 13.02 -7.43 11.90
CA VAL A 54 11.95 -6.68 12.59
C VAL A 54 11.62 -7.39 13.90
N SER A 55 11.63 -6.63 14.99
CA SER A 55 11.48 -7.14 16.35
C SER A 55 10.63 -6.19 17.20
N ALA A 56 10.32 -6.59 18.44
CA ALA A 56 9.51 -5.78 19.35
C ALA A 56 10.13 -4.39 19.61
N GLU A 57 11.45 -4.30 19.64
CA GLU A 57 12.22 -3.07 19.84
C GLU A 57 12.01 -2.05 18.71
N CYS A 58 11.65 -2.51 17.50
CA CYS A 58 11.34 -1.62 16.38
C CYS A 58 10.05 -0.82 16.61
N PHE A 59 9.22 -1.19 17.58
CA PHE A 59 7.98 -0.47 17.93
C PHE A 59 8.17 0.51 19.09
N ALA A 60 9.39 0.70 19.58
CA ALA A 60 9.68 1.68 20.61
C ALA A 60 9.45 3.11 20.08
N ALA A 61 8.71 3.92 20.83
CA ALA A 61 8.49 5.32 20.49
C ALA A 61 9.76 6.15 20.72
N THR A 62 10.01 7.12 19.86
CA THR A 62 11.05 8.14 20.03
C THR A 62 10.43 9.52 20.22
N THR A 63 11.11 10.39 20.97
CA THR A 63 10.66 11.77 21.24
C THR A 63 11.78 12.78 20.97
N GLY A 64 11.45 14.07 20.97
CA GLY A 64 12.41 15.14 20.68
C GLY A 64 12.96 15.03 19.26
N TYR A 65 14.29 15.08 19.11
CA TYR A 65 14.95 14.98 17.81
C TYR A 65 14.83 13.60 17.14
N GLY A 66 14.54 12.55 17.92
CA GLY A 66 14.43 11.19 17.39
C GLY A 66 15.73 10.63 16.82
N TYR A 67 16.90 10.98 17.37
CA TYR A 67 18.17 10.35 16.98
C TYR A 67 18.19 8.87 17.34
N ASN A 68 18.91 8.07 16.54
CA ASN A 68 19.08 6.62 16.74
C ASN A 68 17.77 5.83 16.86
N ASP A 69 16.73 6.28 16.16
CA ASP A 69 15.46 5.57 16.06
C ASP A 69 15.62 4.30 15.23
N LEU A 70 15.74 3.16 15.92
CA LEU A 70 15.90 1.84 15.32
C LEU A 70 14.70 1.47 14.45
N GLY A 71 13.48 1.66 14.96
CA GLY A 71 12.25 1.30 14.27
C GLY A 71 12.11 2.01 12.94
N ARG A 72 12.40 3.32 12.94
CA ARG A 72 12.43 4.15 11.73
C ARG A 72 13.46 3.67 10.72
N GLY A 73 14.68 3.39 11.16
CA GLY A 73 15.75 2.93 10.27
C GLY A 73 15.50 1.53 9.70
N VAL A 74 14.93 0.62 10.49
CA VAL A 74 14.56 -0.73 10.05
C VAL A 74 13.40 -0.67 9.05
N LEU A 75 12.37 0.14 9.31
CA LEU A 75 11.22 0.29 8.40
C LEU A 75 11.64 0.75 7.00
N GLU A 76 12.58 1.70 6.90
CA GLU A 76 13.10 2.14 5.60
C GLU A 76 13.84 1.03 4.86
N LYS A 77 14.63 0.21 5.57
CA LYS A 77 15.29 -0.94 4.94
C LYS A 77 14.28 -1.99 4.47
N VAL A 78 13.22 -2.25 5.25
CA VAL A 78 12.13 -3.14 4.84
C VAL A 78 11.46 -2.64 3.55
N TYR A 79 11.16 -1.35 3.45
CA TYR A 79 10.62 -0.77 2.22
C TYR A 79 11.60 -0.89 1.05
N ALA A 80 12.88 -0.53 1.26
CA ALA A 80 13.90 -0.64 0.23
C ALA A 80 14.04 -2.08 -0.29
N ASP A 81 14.06 -3.07 0.61
CA ASP A 81 14.12 -4.49 0.24
C ASP A 81 12.84 -4.97 -0.46
N THR A 82 11.66 -4.51 -0.03
CA THR A 82 10.37 -4.88 -0.63
C THR A 82 10.21 -4.35 -2.06
N PHE A 83 10.69 -3.13 -2.30
CA PHE A 83 10.65 -2.47 -3.61
C PHE A 83 11.93 -2.66 -4.43
N HIS A 84 12.90 -3.42 -3.91
CA HIS A 84 14.19 -3.70 -4.55
C HIS A 84 14.98 -2.43 -4.94
N THR A 85 14.97 -1.42 -4.06
CA THR A 85 15.71 -0.17 -4.22
C THR A 85 16.92 -0.11 -3.28
N GLN A 86 17.83 0.84 -3.53
CA GLN A 86 18.99 1.06 -2.66
C GLN A 86 18.62 1.70 -1.32
N ALA A 87 17.57 2.52 -1.30
CA ALA A 87 17.09 3.24 -0.14
C ALA A 87 15.58 3.52 -0.26
N ALA A 88 14.95 3.83 0.87
CA ALA A 88 13.57 4.32 0.95
C ALA A 88 13.47 5.40 2.02
N LEU A 89 12.52 6.34 1.84
CA LEU A 89 12.20 7.38 2.83
C LEU A 89 10.74 7.22 3.27
N VAL A 90 10.52 6.66 4.46
CA VAL A 90 9.18 6.34 4.98
C VAL A 90 8.97 7.05 6.30
N ARG A 91 8.10 8.07 6.32
CA ARG A 91 8.03 9.04 7.40
C ARG A 91 6.59 9.52 7.65
N PRO A 92 6.14 9.60 8.91
CA PRO A 92 4.86 10.25 9.22
C PRO A 92 4.88 11.77 8.93
N GLN A 93 6.07 12.37 8.80
CA GLN A 93 6.22 13.77 8.36
C GLN A 93 5.79 13.98 6.90
N ILE A 94 5.78 12.91 6.09
CA ILE A 94 5.23 12.94 4.73
C ILE A 94 3.73 12.67 4.85
N THR A 95 2.97 13.77 4.90
CA THR A 95 1.55 13.78 5.28
C THR A 95 0.59 13.16 4.26
N CYS A 96 0.95 13.11 2.98
CA CYS A 96 0.12 12.52 1.92
C CYS A 96 0.92 12.16 0.67
N GLY A 97 0.29 11.47 -0.29
CA GLY A 97 0.92 11.07 -1.56
C GLY A 97 1.40 12.26 -2.40
N THR A 98 0.62 13.34 -2.48
CA THR A 98 1.03 14.56 -3.19
C THR A 98 2.26 15.21 -2.55
N HIS A 99 2.37 15.20 -1.22
CA HIS A 99 3.56 15.68 -0.52
C HIS A 99 4.78 14.80 -0.84
N ALA A 100 4.63 13.47 -0.86
CA ALA A 100 5.72 12.57 -1.24
C ALA A 100 6.26 12.86 -2.65
N LEU A 101 5.37 13.04 -3.62
CA LEU A 101 5.73 13.36 -5.00
C LEU A 101 6.38 14.73 -5.14
N ALA A 102 5.79 15.76 -4.51
CA ALA A 102 6.34 17.11 -4.52
C ALA A 102 7.74 17.15 -3.89
N LEU A 103 7.95 16.45 -2.77
CA LEU A 103 9.25 16.33 -2.11
C LEU A 103 10.28 15.66 -3.03
N ALA A 104 9.92 14.54 -3.67
CA ALA A 104 10.82 13.84 -4.59
C ALA A 104 11.24 14.71 -5.77
N LEU A 105 10.31 15.44 -6.38
CA LEU A 105 10.60 16.33 -7.50
C LEU A 105 11.43 17.55 -7.07
N ALA A 106 11.01 18.25 -6.02
CA ALA A 106 11.70 19.46 -5.56
C ALA A 106 13.13 19.17 -5.05
N ALA A 107 13.37 17.99 -4.47
CA ALA A 107 14.70 17.60 -4.01
C ALA A 107 15.67 17.27 -5.17
N ASN A 108 15.15 16.79 -6.30
CA ASN A 108 15.95 16.34 -7.45
C ASN A 108 16.07 17.38 -8.59
N LEU A 109 15.18 18.37 -8.66
CA LEU A 109 15.23 19.44 -9.66
C LEU A 109 15.95 20.69 -9.13
N ARG A 110 16.61 21.42 -10.03
CA ARG A 110 17.31 22.69 -9.78
C ARG A 110 16.82 23.79 -10.73
N PRO A 111 17.07 25.07 -10.42
CA PRO A 111 16.75 26.16 -11.33
C PRO A 111 17.41 25.95 -12.70
N GLY A 112 16.59 25.92 -13.75
CA GLY A 112 17.03 25.64 -15.13
C GLY A 112 16.75 24.21 -15.61
N ASP A 113 16.42 23.27 -14.71
CA ASP A 113 16.01 21.92 -15.11
C ASP A 113 14.57 21.90 -15.66
N GLU A 114 14.29 20.93 -16.52
CA GLU A 114 12.97 20.66 -17.07
C GLU A 114 12.48 19.27 -16.65
N LEU A 115 11.19 19.16 -16.31
CA LEU A 115 10.52 17.89 -16.02
C LEU A 115 9.61 17.50 -17.18
N TYR A 116 9.80 16.29 -17.71
CA TYR A 116 8.95 15.72 -18.76
C TYR A 116 7.97 14.69 -18.19
N SER A 117 6.68 14.84 -18.49
CA SER A 117 5.64 13.85 -18.16
C SER A 117 5.30 13.00 -19.39
N PRO A 118 5.76 11.74 -19.48
CA PRO A 118 5.55 10.90 -20.67
C PRO A 118 4.13 10.35 -20.80
N VAL A 119 3.30 10.48 -19.75
CA VAL A 119 1.96 9.88 -19.66
C VAL A 119 0.84 10.92 -19.76
N GLY A 120 1.14 12.09 -20.34
CA GLY A 120 0.19 13.18 -20.51
C GLY A 120 0.12 14.11 -19.29
N ARG A 121 -1.05 14.74 -19.10
CA ARG A 121 -1.26 15.71 -18.02
C ARG A 121 -1.17 14.99 -16.66
N PRO A 122 -0.34 15.46 -15.71
CA PRO A 122 -0.34 14.93 -14.35
C PRO A 122 -1.73 15.05 -13.70
N TYR A 123 -1.96 14.21 -12.69
CA TYR A 123 -3.21 14.19 -11.92
C TYR A 123 -3.45 15.51 -11.17
#